data_AF-A0A257MHG5-F1
#
_entry.id   AF-A0A257MHG5-F1
#
_cell.length_a   1.000
_cell.length_b   1.000
_cell.length_c   1.000
_cell.angle_alpha   90.00
_cell.angle_beta   90.00
_cell.angle_gamma   90.00
#
_symmetry.space_group_name_H-M   'P 1'
#
loop_
_entity.id
_entity.type
_entity.pdbx_description
1 polymer ?
#
loop_
_entity_poly.entity_id
_entity_poly.type
_entity_poly.pdbx_seq_one_letter_code
_entity_poly.pdbx_strand_id
1 'polypeptide(L)'
;MFEKILVPTDFSKHAKKVIECVGEIPGIKQVVLLSVISRSAITRVWDPVAELKEVEARLMEEKKLIAAPGIEVKVRAVSVLEGE
;
A
#
# COMPACT_ATOMS: atom_id res chain seq x y z
N MET A 1 -9.37 -12.42 -17.07
CA MET A 1 -8.51 -11.23 -16.87
C MET A 1 -8.80 -10.68 -15.48
N PHE A 2 -7.80 -10.16 -14.76
CA PHE A 2 -7.97 -9.73 -13.36
C PHE A 2 -8.55 -8.31 -13.30
N GLU A 3 -9.70 -8.16 -12.65
CA GLU A 3 -10.33 -6.84 -12.47
C GLU A 3 -9.88 -6.14 -11.18
N LYS A 4 -9.32 -6.90 -10.23
CA LYS A 4 -8.87 -6.43 -8.92
C LYS A 4 -7.44 -6.84 -8.68
N ILE A 5 -6.57 -5.89 -8.35
CA ILE A 5 -5.14 -6.12 -8.13
C ILE A 5 -4.72 -5.58 -6.78
N LEU A 6 -3.82 -6.31 -6.10
CA LEU A 6 -3.14 -5.87 -4.90
C LEU A 6 -1.72 -5.42 -5.27
N VAL A 7 -1.34 -4.20 -4.87
CA VAL A 7 -0.01 -3.65 -5.06
C VAL A 7 0.64 -3.45 -3.69
N PRO A 8 1.59 -4.30 -3.29
CA PRO A 8 2.37 -4.07 -2.09
C PRO A 8 3.38 -2.94 -2.31
N THR A 9 3.58 -2.09 -1.31
CA THR A 9 4.58 -1.03 -1.30
C THR A 9 5.33 -0.98 0.02
N ASP A 10 6.66 -0.99 -0.10
CA ASP A 10 7.63 -0.69 0.95
C ASP A 10 8.10 0.78 0.86
N PHE A 11 7.42 1.59 0.03
CA PHE A 11 7.76 2.97 -0.31
C PHE A 11 9.13 3.14 -1.00
N SER A 12 9.72 2.05 -1.49
CA SER A 12 10.93 2.13 -2.29
C SER A 12 10.65 2.78 -3.65
N LYS A 13 11.71 3.29 -4.29
CA LYS A 13 11.62 3.82 -5.65
C LYS A 13 11.08 2.78 -6.65
N HIS A 14 11.40 1.51 -6.44
CA HIS A 14 10.94 0.41 -7.30
C HIS A 14 9.44 0.15 -7.12
N ALA A 15 8.96 0.09 -5.87
CA ALA A 15 7.54 -0.04 -5.59
C ALA A 15 6.74 1.15 -6.18
N LYS A 16 7.25 2.37 -6.04
CA LYS A 16 6.65 3.56 -6.64
C LYS A 16 6.50 3.44 -8.16
N LYS A 17 7.49 2.88 -8.85
CA LYS A 17 7.43 2.67 -10.31
C LYS A 17 6.32 1.69 -10.70
N VAL A 18 6.08 0.65 -9.91
CA VAL A 18 4.97 -0.29 -10.12
C VAL A 18 3.62 0.41 -9.98
N ILE A 19 3.49 1.29 -8.97
CA ILE A 19 2.26 2.07 -8.73
C ILE A 19 1.96 3.00 -9.91
N GLU A 20 2.98 3.66 -10.47
CA GLU A 20 2.83 4.52 -11.65
C GLU A 20 2.29 3.75 -12.87
N CYS A 21 2.70 2.50 -13.06
CA CYS A 21 2.34 1.70 -14.24
C CYS A 21 1.06 0.86 -14.05
N VAL A 22 0.56 0.66 -12.82
CA VAL A 22 -0.58 -0.25 -12.58
C VAL A 22 -1.85 0.16 -13.33
N GLY A 23 -2.05 1.47 -13.55
CA GLY A 23 -3.20 1.99 -14.28
C GLY A 23 -3.21 1.67 -15.78
N GLU A 24 -2.08 1.24 -16.33
CA GLU A 24 -1.94 0.88 -17.75
C GLU A 24 -2.40 -0.55 -18.05
N ILE A 25 -2.58 -1.38 -17.02
CA ILE A 25 -3.03 -2.76 -17.18
C ILE A 25 -4.50 -2.73 -17.64
N PRO A 26 -4.81 -3.30 -18.81
CA PRO A 26 -6.17 -3.25 -19.34
C PRO A 26 -7.15 -4.01 -18.43
N GLY A 27 -8.40 -3.58 -18.40
CA GLY A 27 -9.49 -4.28 -17.70
C GLY A 27 -9.46 -4.22 -16.17
N ILE A 28 -8.52 -3.49 -15.56
CA ILE A 28 -8.56 -3.22 -14.11
C ILE A 28 -9.75 -2.33 -13.78
N LYS A 29 -10.45 -2.69 -12.72
CA LYS A 29 -11.50 -1.87 -12.08
C LYS A 29 -11.10 -1.43 -10.68
N GLN A 30 -10.23 -2.18 -10.01
CA GLN A 30 -9.84 -1.89 -8.63
C GLN A 30 -8.36 -2.18 -8.36
N VAL A 31 -7.71 -1.27 -7.64
CA VAL A 31 -6.36 -1.46 -7.07
C VAL A 31 -6.43 -1.33 -5.55
N VAL A 32 -5.77 -2.24 -4.84
CA VAL A 32 -5.56 -2.16 -3.40
C VAL A 32 -4.08 -1.92 -3.15
N LEU A 33 -3.74 -0.72 -2.68
CA LEU A 33 -2.41 -0.34 -2.23
C LEU A 33 -2.20 -0.82 -0.79
N LEU A 34 -1.26 -1.73 -0.59
CA LEU A 34 -0.99 -2.36 0.70
C LEU A 34 0.41 -2.00 1.18
N SER A 35 0.52 -1.53 2.42
CA SER A 35 1.81 -1.50 3.13
C SER A 35 1.70 -2.33 4.41
N VAL A 36 2.73 -3.14 4.65
CA VAL A 36 2.82 -4.03 5.81
C VAL A 36 3.93 -3.50 6.71
N ILE A 37 3.56 -3.17 7.94
CA ILE A 37 4.43 -2.71 9.01
C ILE A 37 4.78 -3.93 9.83
N SER A 38 6.03 -4.35 9.77
CA SER A 38 6.53 -5.45 10.59
C SER A 38 7.50 -4.91 11.62
N ARG A 39 7.24 -5.21 12.89
CA ARG A 39 8.14 -4.91 14.00
C ARG A 39 8.51 -6.19 14.73
N SER A 40 9.77 -6.28 15.12
CA SER A 40 10.24 -7.33 16.01
C SER A 40 9.58 -7.19 17.38
N ALA A 41 9.21 -8.32 17.99
CA ALA A 41 8.65 -8.38 19.35
C ALA A 41 9.57 -7.75 20.43
N ILE A 42 10.86 -7.56 20.12
CA ILE A 42 11.85 -6.95 21.01
C ILE A 42 11.75 -5.40 20.99
N THR A 43 10.96 -4.83 20.08
CA THR A 43 10.75 -3.38 19.97
C THR A 43 9.89 -2.88 21.14
N ARG A 44 10.54 -2.47 22.23
CA ARG A 44 9.88 -2.17 23.52
C ARG A 44 9.06 -0.88 23.56
N VAL A 45 9.28 0.04 22.61
CA VAL A 45 8.61 1.35 22.57
C VAL A 45 8.23 1.64 21.13
N TRP A 46 6.97 1.38 20.79
CA TRP A 46 6.36 1.86 19.55
C TRP A 46 4.86 2.00 19.75
N ASP A 47 4.25 2.91 18.99
CA ASP A 47 2.81 3.10 18.95
C ASP A 47 2.30 2.57 17.61
N PRO A 48 1.71 1.35 17.57
CA PRO A 48 1.21 0.76 16.34
C PRO A 48 0.12 1.61 15.68
N VAL A 49 -0.67 2.35 16.46
CA VAL A 49 -1.77 3.18 15.94
C VAL A 49 -1.23 4.43 15.27
N ALA A 50 -0.23 5.07 15.88
CA ALA A 50 0.43 6.22 15.27
C ALA A 50 1.16 5.82 13.97
N GLU A 51 1.89 4.71 13.98
CA GLU A 51 2.61 4.24 12.78
C GLU A 51 1.64 3.83 11.66
N LEU A 52 0.52 3.17 11.99
CA LEU A 52 -0.54 2.88 11.02
C LEU A 52 -1.07 4.15 10.35
N LYS A 53 -1.36 5.20 11.13
CA LYS A 53 -1.84 6.48 10.58
C LYS A 53 -0.81 7.16 9.67
N GLU A 54 0.46 7.13 10.04
CA GLU A 54 1.54 7.68 9.22
C GLU A 54 1.64 6.93 7.88
N VAL A 55 1.61 5.60 7.92
CA VAL A 55 1.68 4.74 6.74
C VAL A 55 0.44 4.90 5.87
N GLU A 56 -0.76 5.02 6.44
CA GLU A 56 -1.99 5.34 5.70
C GLU A 56 -1.88 6.70 4.99
N ALA A 57 -1.35 7.73 5.67
CA ALA A 57 -1.14 9.04 5.05
C ALA A 57 -0.16 8.96 3.88
N ARG A 58 0.92 8.18 4.00
CA ARG A 58 1.87 7.94 2.91
C ARG A 58 1.23 7.19 1.74
N LEU A 59 0.42 6.17 2.00
CA LEU A 59 -0.33 5.44 0.97
C LEU A 59 -1.31 6.35 0.23
N MET A 60 -1.94 7.30 0.93
CA MET A 60 -2.83 8.28 0.31
C MET A 60 -2.09 9.23 -0.64
N GLU A 61 -0.80 9.50 -0.39
CA GLU A 61 0.05 10.24 -1.32
C GLU A 61 0.39 9.39 -2.55
N GLU A 62 0.84 8.14 -2.36
CA GLU A 62 1.18 7.25 -3.48
C GLU A 62 -0.04 6.91 -4.34
N LYS A 63 -1.23 6.81 -3.75
CA LYS A 63 -2.50 6.63 -4.47
C LYS A 63 -2.70 7.65 -5.58
N LYS A 64 -2.21 8.89 -5.43
CA LYS A 64 -2.36 9.95 -6.44
C LYS A 64 -1.60 9.67 -7.73
N LEU A 65 -0.60 8.77 -7.69
CA LEU A 65 0.17 8.36 -8.86
C LEU A 65 -0.65 7.46 -9.80
N ILE A 66 -1.70 6.81 -9.28
CA ILE A 66 -2.62 6.01 -10.08
C ILE A 66 -3.64 6.96 -10.73
N ALA A 67 -3.23 7.60 -11.82
CA ALA A 67 -4.06 8.49 -12.61
C ALA A 67 -4.74 7.72 -13.75
N ALA A 68 -5.81 6.97 -13.44
CA ALA A 68 -6.60 6.25 -14.44
C ALA A 68 -8.11 6.49 -14.21
N PRO A 69 -8.85 7.05 -15.19
CA PRO A 69 -10.29 7.20 -15.08
C PRO A 69 -10.96 5.82 -14.94
N GLY A 70 -11.85 5.68 -13.96
CA GLY A 70 -12.66 4.47 -13.77
C GLY A 70 -12.01 3.36 -12.94
N ILE A 71 -10.83 3.58 -12.36
CA ILE A 71 -10.19 2.63 -11.43
C ILE A 71 -10.44 3.05 -9.98
N GLU A 72 -11.07 2.18 -9.18
CA GLU A 72 -11.22 2.37 -7.74
C GLU A 72 -9.90 2.03 -7.02
N VAL A 73 -9.32 2.99 -6.29
CA VAL A 73 -8.10 2.76 -5.50
C VAL A 73 -8.39 2.77 -4.00
N LYS A 74 -8.14 1.64 -3.34
CA LYS A 74 -8.21 1.47 -1.89
C LYS A 74 -6.81 1.44 -1.29
N VAL A 75 -6.65 1.98 -0.10
CA VAL A 75 -5.40 1.90 0.68
C VAL A 75 -5.63 0.99 1.88
N ARG A 76 -4.59 0.25 2.27
CA ARG A 76 -4.61 -0.60 3.46
C ARG A 76 -3.22 -0.60 4.09
N ALA A 77 -3.13 -0.15 5.33
CA ALA A 77 -1.97 -0.39 6.18
C ALA A 77 -2.28 -1.59 7.09
N VAL A 78 -1.31 -2.49 7.28
CA VAL A 78 -1.43 -3.62 8.19
C VAL A 78 -0.21 -3.63 9.09
N SER A 79 -0.44 -3.73 10.40
CA SER A 79 0.61 -3.92 11.38
C SER A 79 0.64 -5.40 11.80
N VAL A 80 1.82 -6.01 11.79
CA VAL A 80 2.06 -7.40 12.18
C VAL A 80 3.29 -7.46 13.09
N LEU A 81 3.17 -8.26 14.14
CA LEU A 81 4.28 -8.60 15.03
C LEU A 81 5.00 -9.82 14.45
N GLU A 82 6.34 -9.77 14.37
CA GLU A 82 7.11 -10.95 13.97
C GLU A 82 6.95 -12.09 15.00
N GLY A 83 6.44 -13.24 14.55
CA GLY A 83 6.29 -14.44 15.39
C GLY A 83 4.84 -14.92 15.60
N GLU A 84 3.85 -14.26 15.01
CA GLU A 84 2.43 -14.67 14.97
C GLU A 84 1.97 -15.12 13.57
#